data_AF-A0AAJ3NXK1-F1
#
_entry.id   AF-A0AAJ3NXK1-F1
#
_cell.length_a   1.000
_cell.length_b   1.000
_cell.length_c   1.000
_cell.angle_alpha   90.00
_cell.angle_beta   90.00
_cell.angle_gamma   90.00
#
_symmetry.space_group_name_H-M   'P 1'
#
loop_
_entity.id
_entity.type
_entity.pdbx_description
1 polymer ?
#
loop_
_entity_poly.entity_id
_entity_poly.type
_entity_poly.pdbx_seq_one_letter_code
_entity_poly.pdbx_strand_id
1 'polypeptide(L)'
;MVTETSGVVWRFESYAYSENHTYEGGKVMDQELLDVGYRCYTGEKVDVYFNTAICQHSGNCVRGNSKLFNLKRKPWIMPDEVDVATVIKVIDTCPSGALKYRHK
;
A
#
# COMPACT_ATOMS: atom_id res chain seq x y z
N MET A 1 -1.44 17.20 46.73
CA MET A 1 -0.03 16.82 46.49
C MET A 1 0.13 15.41 46.99
N VAL A 2 0.12 14.43 46.09
CA VAL A 2 0.52 13.06 46.38
C VAL A 2 1.65 12.75 45.40
N THR A 3 2.83 12.57 45.98
CA THR A 3 4.05 12.14 45.34
C THR A 3 3.97 10.64 45.14
N GLU A 4 4.16 10.12 43.92
CA GLU A 4 4.51 8.71 43.76
C GLU A 4 5.64 8.55 42.73
N THR A 5 6.64 7.84 43.23
CA THR A 5 7.96 7.53 42.71
C THR A 5 7.92 6.46 41.62
N SER A 6 8.83 6.60 40.65
CA SER A 6 9.62 5.53 40.03
C SER A 6 8.90 4.23 39.64
N GLY A 7 8.65 4.07 38.35
CA GLY A 7 8.35 2.78 37.74
C GLY A 7 8.86 2.71 36.31
N VAL A 8 10.13 2.33 36.14
CA VAL A 8 10.68 1.91 34.84
C VAL A 8 9.94 0.63 34.46
N VAL A 9 9.00 0.73 33.52
CA VAL A 9 8.37 -0.43 32.90
C VAL A 9 9.07 -0.72 31.58
N TRP A 10 9.52 -1.96 31.51
CA TRP A 10 10.40 -2.55 30.53
C TRP A 10 9.85 -2.49 29.11
N ARG A 11 10.73 -2.07 28.20
CA ARG A 11 10.63 -2.17 26.76
C ARG A 11 10.56 -3.65 26.37
N PHE A 12 9.34 -4.16 26.17
CA PHE A 12 9.09 -5.39 25.45
C PHE A 12 8.65 -5.04 24.03
N GLU A 13 9.56 -5.32 23.10
CA GLU A 13 9.30 -5.48 21.68
C GLU A 13 8.23 -6.55 21.54
N SER A 14 6.99 -6.14 21.34
CA SER A 14 5.89 -7.05 21.02
C SER A 14 4.92 -6.28 20.15
N TYR A 15 4.77 -6.81 18.94
CA TYR A 15 3.76 -6.47 17.96
C TYR A 15 2.42 -6.20 18.66
N ALA A 16 2.08 -4.93 18.85
CA ALA A 16 0.74 -4.54 19.26
C ALA A 16 -0.13 -4.53 18.00
N TYR A 17 -0.57 -5.72 17.58
CA TYR A 17 -1.70 -5.84 16.67
C TYR A 17 -2.94 -5.42 17.47
N SER A 18 -3.33 -4.16 17.37
CA SER A 18 -4.53 -3.64 18.04
C SER A 18 -5.77 -4.25 17.39
N GLU A 19 -6.32 -5.27 18.02
CA GLU A 19 -7.64 -5.82 17.73
C GLU A 19 -8.72 -4.80 18.12
N ASN A 20 -8.99 -3.82 17.26
CA ASN A 20 -10.20 -2.99 17.28
C ASN A 20 -10.29 -2.20 15.98
N HIS A 21 -10.99 -2.71 14.96
CA HIS A 21 -11.74 -1.81 14.07
C HIS A 21 -12.88 -2.56 13.38
N THR A 22 -14.09 -2.17 13.76
CA THR A 22 -15.36 -2.62 13.20
C THR A 22 -15.44 -2.31 11.71
N TYR A 23 -15.98 -3.28 10.99
CA TYR A 23 -16.09 -3.39 9.54
C TYR A 23 -17.16 -2.44 8.97
N GLU A 24 -16.72 -1.36 8.32
CA GLU A 24 -17.47 -0.77 7.21
C GLU A 24 -16.68 -1.03 5.92
N GLY A 25 -16.72 -2.31 5.50
CA GLY A 25 -16.74 -2.81 4.11
C GLY A 25 -15.68 -2.40 3.06
N GLY A 26 -14.73 -1.52 3.35
CA GLY A 26 -13.73 -1.11 2.36
C GLY A 26 -12.74 -0.03 2.80
N LYS A 27 -13.04 0.70 3.88
CA LYS A 27 -12.20 1.85 4.31
C LYS A 27 -11.03 1.47 5.23
N VAL A 28 -11.12 0.34 5.92
CA VAL A 28 -10.12 -0.12 6.89
C VAL A 28 -8.82 -0.56 6.18
N MET A 29 -8.93 -1.16 4.98
CA MET A 29 -7.76 -1.60 4.22
C MET A 29 -6.94 -0.43 3.68
N ASP A 30 -7.61 0.66 3.30
CA ASP A 30 -6.95 1.83 2.75
C ASP A 30 -6.13 2.56 3.81
N GLN A 31 -6.67 2.73 5.02
CA GLN A 31 -5.99 3.46 6.09
C GLN A 31 -4.76 2.69 6.60
N GLU A 32 -4.86 1.37 6.78
CA GLU A 32 -3.74 0.51 7.15
C GLU A 32 -2.63 0.58 6.08
N LEU A 33 -2.97 0.42 4.80
CA LEU A 33 -2.00 0.51 3.70
C LEU A 33 -1.27 1.86 3.69
N LEU A 34 -1.99 2.96 3.93
CA LEU A 34 -1.39 4.28 4.00
C LEU A 34 -0.44 4.42 5.21
N ASP A 35 -0.77 3.82 6.37
CA ASP A 35 0.08 3.83 7.57
C ASP A 35 1.38 3.04 7.39
N VAL A 36 1.34 1.87 6.73
CA VAL A 36 2.55 1.11 6.34
C VAL A 36 3.40 1.81 5.26
N GLY A 37 2.96 2.96 4.76
CA GLY A 37 3.69 3.78 3.80
C GLY A 37 3.43 3.45 2.33
N TYR A 38 2.29 2.81 2.02
CA TYR A 38 1.85 2.72 0.63
C TYR A 38 1.36 4.09 0.15
N ARG A 39 1.69 4.44 -1.09
CA ARG A 39 1.08 5.57 -1.79
C ARG A 39 -0.09 5.08 -2.62
N CYS A 40 -1.25 5.72 -2.45
CA CYS A 40 -2.43 5.46 -3.25
C CYS A 40 -2.42 6.26 -4.55
N TYR A 41 -2.73 5.58 -5.64
CA TYR A 41 -2.97 6.14 -6.96
C TYR A 41 -4.40 5.81 -7.34
N THR A 42 -5.25 6.81 -7.18
CA THR A 42 -6.69 6.68 -7.38
C THR A 42 -7.02 6.66 -8.87
N GLY A 43 -7.69 5.61 -9.33
CA GLY A 43 -8.24 5.52 -10.69
C GLY A 43 -9.75 5.63 -10.73
N GLU A 44 -10.34 5.64 -11.92
CA GLU A 44 -11.79 5.58 -12.13
C GLU A 44 -12.36 4.22 -11.71
N LYS A 45 -11.70 3.13 -12.10
CA LYS A 45 -12.19 1.76 -11.90
C LYS A 45 -11.46 0.99 -10.80
N VAL A 46 -10.18 1.27 -10.61
CA VAL A 46 -9.34 0.62 -9.59
C VAL A 46 -8.39 1.60 -8.95
N ASP A 47 -8.18 1.45 -7.65
CA ASP A 47 -7.14 2.16 -6.90
C ASP A 47 -5.89 1.28 -6.83
N VAL A 48 -4.73 1.86 -7.09
CA VAL A 48 -3.45 1.14 -7.05
C VAL A 48 -2.60 1.68 -5.91
N TYR A 49 -2.11 0.79 -5.07
CA TYR A 49 -1.24 1.11 -3.95
C TYR A 49 0.18 0.66 -4.28
N PHE A 50 1.14 1.54 -4.03
CA PHE A 50 2.56 1.25 -4.25
C PHE A 50 3.38 1.62 -3.01
N ASN A 51 4.17 0.67 -2.52
CA ASN A 51 5.09 0.89 -1.42
C ASN A 51 6.55 0.79 -1.89
N THR A 52 7.28 1.91 -1.75
CA THR A 52 8.68 1.99 -2.15
C THR A 52 9.62 1.28 -1.17
N ALA A 53 9.23 1.08 0.09
CA ALA A 53 10.06 0.46 1.11
C ALA A 53 10.23 -1.05 0.88
N ILE A 54 9.22 -1.71 0.30
CA ILE A 54 9.25 -3.15 -0.02
C ILE A 54 9.55 -3.42 -1.50
N CYS A 55 9.60 -2.39 -2.34
CA CYS A 55 9.89 -2.53 -3.76
C CYS A 55 11.35 -2.97 -3.97
N GLN A 56 11.55 -4.17 -4.51
CA GLN A 56 12.87 -4.71 -4.85
C GLN A 56 13.40 -4.22 -6.21
N HIS A 57 12.73 -3.26 -6.87
CA HIS A 57 13.12 -2.72 -8.17
C HIS A 57 13.34 -3.77 -9.27
N SER A 58 12.60 -4.89 -9.21
CA SER A 58 12.62 -5.96 -10.23
C SER A 58 12.33 -5.43 -11.65
N GLY A 59 11.56 -4.34 -11.76
CA GLY A 59 11.25 -3.70 -13.04
C GLY A 59 10.25 -4.49 -13.90
N ASN A 60 9.63 -5.54 -13.36
CA ASN A 60 8.53 -6.27 -14.00
C ASN A 60 7.30 -5.38 -14.23
N CYS A 61 7.00 -4.46 -13.32
CA CYS A 61 5.88 -3.53 -13.46
C CYS A 61 6.00 -2.64 -14.70
N VAL A 62 7.13 -1.95 -14.85
CA VAL A 62 7.40 -1.04 -15.99
C VAL A 62 7.55 -1.82 -17.31
N ARG A 63 8.15 -3.02 -17.28
CA ARG A 63 8.28 -3.88 -18.47
C ARG A 63 6.96 -4.54 -18.87
N GLY A 64 6.13 -4.88 -17.90
CA GLY A 64 4.83 -5.51 -18.12
C GLY A 64 3.85 -4.55 -18.78
N ASN A 65 3.80 -3.29 -18.34
CA ASN A 65 3.03 -2.27 -19.03
C ASN A 65 3.55 -0.85 -18.76
N SER A 66 4.18 -0.27 -19.78
CA SER A 66 4.75 1.09 -19.73
C SER A 66 3.70 2.21 -19.81
N LYS A 67 2.46 1.91 -20.22
CA LYS A 67 1.34 2.87 -20.17
C LYS A 67 0.82 3.01 -18.74
N LEU A 68 0.71 1.88 -18.03
CA LEU A 68 0.33 1.87 -16.61
C LEU A 68 1.42 2.48 -15.72
N PHE A 69 2.67 2.04 -15.90
CA PHE A 69 3.84 2.48 -15.13
C PHE A 69 4.78 3.28 -16.01
N ASN A 70 4.73 4.61 -15.90
CA ASN A 70 5.51 5.53 -16.71
C ASN A 70 6.37 6.47 -15.85
N LEU A 71 7.67 6.16 -15.80
CA LEU A 71 8.68 6.93 -15.05
C LEU A 71 8.91 8.36 -15.58
N LYS A 72 8.47 8.68 -16.80
CA LYS A 72 8.69 9.99 -17.43
C LYS A 72 7.63 11.03 -17.06
N ARG A 73 6.58 10.65 -16.33
CA ARG A 73 5.46 11.52 -15.99
C ARG A 73 5.09 11.42 -14.51
N LYS A 74 4.37 12.42 -14.03
CA LYS A 74 3.81 12.47 -12.68
C LYS A 74 2.30 12.74 -12.78
N PRO A 75 1.45 11.88 -12.21
CA PRO A 75 1.75 10.62 -11.52
C PRO A 75 2.31 9.55 -12.47
N TRP A 76 3.23 8.73 -11.96
CA TRP A 76 3.93 7.70 -12.73
C TRP A 76 3.15 6.38 -12.80
N ILE A 77 2.10 6.21 -11.97
CA ILE A 77 1.14 5.12 -12.04
C ILE A 77 -0.19 5.73 -12.46
N MET A 78 -0.74 5.26 -13.58
CA MET A 78 -2.09 5.63 -14.03
C MET A 78 -2.91 4.40 -14.38
N PRO A 79 -3.77 3.91 -13.47
CA PRO A 79 -4.65 2.78 -13.73
C PRO A 79 -5.67 3.04 -14.85
N ASP A 80 -5.97 4.30 -15.18
CA ASP A 80 -6.98 4.67 -16.18
C ASP A 80 -6.53 4.52 -17.64
N GLU A 81 -5.22 4.49 -17.90
CA GLU A 81 -4.70 4.37 -19.27
C GLU A 81 -4.77 2.94 -19.85
N VAL A 82 -5.13 1.98 -19.01
CA VAL A 82 -5.13 0.55 -19.33
C VAL A 82 -6.36 -0.12 -18.76
N ASP A 83 -6.72 -1.28 -19.32
CA ASP A 83 -7.83 -2.04 -18.79
C ASP A 83 -7.51 -2.62 -17.40
N VAL A 84 -8.53 -2.73 -16.54
CA VAL A 84 -8.41 -3.25 -15.17
C VAL A 84 -7.80 -4.66 -15.16
N ALA A 85 -8.17 -5.52 -16.11
CA ALA A 85 -7.58 -6.86 -16.19
C ALA A 85 -6.07 -6.82 -16.46
N THR A 86 -5.61 -5.81 -17.22
CA THR A 86 -4.18 -5.60 -17.47
C THR A 86 -3.47 -5.06 -16.23
N VAL A 87 -4.10 -4.14 -15.50
CA VAL A 87 -3.59 -3.63 -14.22
C VAL A 87 -3.32 -4.77 -13.26
N ILE A 88 -4.31 -5.64 -13.05
CA ILE A 88 -4.21 -6.78 -12.13
C ILE A 88 -3.09 -7.72 -12.57
N LYS A 89 -3.05 -8.10 -13.86
CA LYS A 89 -1.98 -8.97 -14.39
C LYS A 89 -0.59 -8.39 -14.13
N VAL A 90 -0.38 -7.10 -14.37
CA VAL A 90 0.92 -6.46 -14.16
C VAL A 90 1.26 -6.38 -12.68
N ILE A 91 0.30 -6.07 -11.81
CA ILE A 91 0.51 -6.05 -10.36
C ILE A 91 0.86 -7.44 -9.83
N ASP A 92 0.22 -8.49 -10.33
CA ASP A 92 0.48 -9.89 -9.96
C ASP A 92 1.88 -10.38 -10.36
N THR A 93 2.50 -9.76 -11.38
CA THR A 93 3.90 -10.06 -11.74
C THR A 93 4.93 -9.55 -10.72
N CYS A 94 4.50 -8.82 -9.68
CA CYS A 94 5.38 -8.25 -8.66
C CYS A 94 5.76 -9.30 -7.60
N PRO A 95 7.01 -9.81 -7.60
CA PRO A 95 7.41 -10.86 -6.64
C PRO A 95 7.51 -10.34 -5.21
N SER A 96 7.72 -9.03 -5.02
CA SER A 96 7.89 -8.41 -3.71
C SER A 96 6.57 -8.02 -3.04
N GLY A 97 5.43 -8.11 -3.74
CA GLY A 97 4.14 -7.66 -3.21
C GLY A 97 4.04 -6.15 -2.97
N ALA A 98 4.95 -5.36 -3.57
CA ALA A 98 5.03 -3.90 -3.42
C ALA A 98 3.84 -3.15 -4.02
N LEU A 99 3.08 -3.84 -4.88
CA LEU A 99 1.91 -3.33 -5.54
C LEU A 99 0.68 -4.06 -4.99
N LYS A 100 -0.35 -3.28 -4.66
CA LYS A 100 -1.69 -3.78 -4.33
C LYS A 100 -2.71 -3.03 -5.17
N TYR A 101 -3.89 -3.61 -5.34
CA TYR A 101 -4.99 -2.95 -6.01
C TYR A 101 -6.27 -3.13 -5.20
N ARG A 102 -7.19 -2.19 -5.36
CA ARG A 102 -8.56 -2.27 -4.85
C ARG A 102 -9.53 -1.93 -5.97
N HIS A 103 -10.57 -2.75 -6.10
CA HIS A 103 -11.69 -2.44 -6.98
C HIS A 103 -12.56 -1.34 -6.36
N LYS A 104 -13.11 -0.47 -7.21
CA LYS A 104 -14.17 0.47 -6.82
C LYS A 104 -15.55 -0.08 -7.14
#